data_AF-A0A356KGR8-F1
#
_entry.id   AF-A0A356KGR8-F1
#
_cell.length_a   1.000
_cell.length_b   1.000
_cell.length_c   1.000
_cell.angle_alpha   90.00
_cell.angle_beta   90.00
_cell.angle_gamma   90.00
#
_symmetry.space_group_name_H-M   'P 1'
#
loop_
_entity.id
_entity.type
_entity.pdbx_description
1 polymer ?
#
loop_
_entity_poly.entity_id
_entity_poly.type
_entity_poly.pdbx_seq_one_letter_code
_entity_poly.pdbx_strand_id
1 'polypeptide(L)'
;MTYVYPVVSRRAKGVSVGINLNPNNACNWRCVYCQVPDLVRGKAPPIDLEQLREELNALLADVVEGDFMTRQVPEGSRRLNDVAFSGNGEPTTSPEFPAALEVVAEALERFELLGQIKVVLISNGSMHGQARVQEALSRLAELNGEVWFKLDSATQEGLAATN
;
A
#
# COMPACT_ATOMS: atom_id res chain seq x y z
N MET A 1 13.23 9.65 4.91
CA MET A 1 11.81 9.64 4.50
C MET A 1 11.35 8.20 4.63
N THR A 2 10.28 7.91 5.36
CA THR A 2 9.88 6.51 5.64
C THR A 2 8.81 6.08 4.66
N TYR A 3 9.00 4.94 4.01
CA TYR A 3 8.06 4.33 3.08
C TYR A 3 7.16 3.31 3.77
N VAL A 4 7.65 2.63 4.81
CA VAL A 4 6.94 1.52 5.46
C VAL A 4 6.44 1.91 6.85
N TYR A 5 5.19 1.55 7.17
CA TYR A 5 4.61 1.87 8.48
C TYR A 5 3.60 0.81 8.93
N PRO A 6 3.49 0.50 10.23
CA PRO A 6 2.46 -0.40 10.73
C PRO A 6 1.15 0.33 11.03
N VAL A 7 0.02 -0.37 10.86
CA VAL A 7 -1.30 0.12 11.27
C VAL A 7 -2.09 -1.01 11.93
N VAL A 8 -2.64 -0.75 13.12
CA VAL A 8 -3.72 -1.60 13.66
C VAL A 8 -5.01 -1.23 12.91
N SER A 9 -5.27 -1.96 11.83
CA SER A 9 -6.30 -1.66 10.84
C SER A 9 -7.63 -2.29 11.24
N ARG A 10 -8.64 -1.43 11.39
CA ARG A 10 -10.03 -1.87 11.56
C ARG A 10 -10.57 -2.62 10.35
N ARG A 11 -10.14 -2.23 9.14
CA ARG A 11 -10.60 -2.86 7.88
C ARG A 11 -9.99 -4.25 7.70
N ALA A 12 -8.70 -4.37 7.97
CA ALA A 12 -8.00 -5.66 7.94
C ALA A 12 -8.31 -6.55 9.16
N LYS A 13 -8.83 -5.96 10.25
CA LYS A 13 -9.11 -6.63 11.53
C LYS A 13 -7.84 -7.21 12.19
N GLY A 14 -6.78 -6.40 12.21
CA GLY A 14 -5.47 -6.70 12.81
C GLY A 14 -4.40 -5.76 12.30
N VAL A 15 -3.14 -6.20 12.27
CA VAL A 15 -2.02 -5.41 11.75
C VAL A 15 -1.97 -5.49 10.22
N SER A 16 -1.83 -4.31 9.61
CA SER A 16 -1.51 -4.12 8.19
C SER A 16 -0.18 -3.37 8.12
N VAL A 17 0.74 -3.80 7.26
CA VAL A 17 1.99 -3.10 6.97
C VAL A 17 1.78 -2.23 5.73
N GLY A 18 1.71 -0.92 5.90
CA GLY A 18 1.51 0.05 4.84
C GLY A 18 2.80 0.39 4.08
N ILE A 19 2.69 0.56 2.76
CA ILE A 19 3.75 1.01 1.86
C ILE A 19 3.30 2.29 1.14
N ASN A 20 3.96 3.40 1.46
CA ASN A 20 3.69 4.71 0.89
C ASN A 20 4.67 5.06 -0.24
N LEU A 21 4.22 4.91 -1.49
CA LEU A 21 4.96 5.33 -2.69
C LEU A 21 4.73 6.81 -3.06
N ASN A 22 3.99 7.57 -2.24
CA ASN A 22 3.70 8.99 -2.45
C ASN A 22 4.09 9.85 -1.24
N PRO A 23 5.30 9.71 -0.69
CA PRO A 23 5.67 10.36 0.56
C PRO A 23 5.84 11.89 0.44
N ASN A 24 5.77 12.44 -0.78
CA ASN A 24 5.73 13.87 -1.07
C ASN A 24 4.32 14.49 -1.02
N ASN A 25 3.32 13.73 -0.56
CA ASN A 25 1.90 14.13 -0.54
C ASN A 25 1.35 14.52 -1.92
N ALA A 26 1.93 13.97 -2.99
CA ALA A 26 1.43 14.18 -4.34
C ALA A 26 0.48 13.06 -4.75
N CYS A 27 -0.69 13.45 -5.26
CA CYS A 27 -1.66 12.52 -5.84
C CYS A 27 -2.19 13.07 -7.16
N ASN A 28 -2.51 12.18 -8.10
CA ASN A 28 -3.15 12.57 -9.36
C ASN A 28 -4.67 12.77 -9.21
N TRP A 29 -5.20 12.55 -8.01
CA TRP A 29 -6.61 12.66 -7.66
C TRP A 29 -6.77 13.41 -6.34
N ARG A 30 -7.69 14.37 -6.28
CA ARG A 30 -7.93 15.19 -5.08
C ARG A 30 -9.32 14.89 -4.52
N CYS A 31 -9.47 13.72 -3.89
CA CYS A 31 -10.72 13.38 -3.21
C CYS A 31 -11.14 14.52 -2.26
N VAL A 32 -12.38 15.01 -2.35
CA VAL A 32 -12.87 16.11 -1.50
C VAL A 32 -12.81 15.80 -0.01
N TYR A 33 -12.80 14.51 0.34
CA TYR A 33 -12.68 14.00 1.70
C TYR A 33 -11.25 13.58 2.07
N CYS A 34 -10.24 13.86 1.23
CA CYS A 34 -8.85 13.47 1.50
C CYS A 34 -8.32 14.22 2.72
N GLN A 35 -7.72 13.50 3.66
CA GLN A 35 -7.13 14.05 4.89
C GLN A 35 -5.60 14.10 4.85
N VAL A 36 -4.98 13.84 3.69
CA VAL A 36 -3.52 14.00 3.53
C VAL A 36 -3.20 15.49 3.66
N PRO A 37 -2.36 15.89 4.62
CA PRO A 37 -2.02 17.30 4.83
C PRO A 37 -1.23 17.82 3.63
N ASP A 38 -1.49 19.07 3.25
CA ASP A 38 -0.80 19.76 2.16
C ASP A 38 -0.77 18.97 0.84
N LEU A 39 -1.84 18.21 0.57
CA LEU A 39 -1.95 17.40 -0.64
C LEU A 39 -1.80 18.28 -1.90
N VAL A 40 -0.79 17.97 -2.71
CA VAL A 40 -0.54 18.62 -3.99
C VAL A 40 -0.97 17.72 -5.14
N ARG A 41 -1.53 18.32 -6.20
CA ARG A 41 -1.76 17.56 -7.43
C ARG A 41 -0.42 17.28 -8.10
N GLY A 42 -0.12 16.01 -8.35
CA GLY A 42 1.16 15.60 -8.90
C GLY A 42 1.32 14.10 -9.00
N LYS A 43 2.56 13.67 -9.22
CA LYS A 43 2.94 12.25 -9.30
C LYS A 43 3.82 11.88 -8.10
N ALA A 44 3.86 10.59 -7.81
CA ALA A 44 4.85 10.02 -6.91
C ALA A 44 6.27 10.48 -7.28
N PRO A 45 7.15 10.75 -6.30
CA PRO A 45 8.56 10.97 -6.54
C PRO A 45 9.24 9.64 -6.90
N PRO A 46 10.48 9.65 -7.40
CA PRO A 46 11.31 8.45 -7.44
C PRO A 46 11.40 7.81 -6.05
N ILE A 47 11.34 6.49 -6.01
CA ILE A 47 11.40 5.70 -4.76
C ILE A 47 12.76 5.00 -4.68
N ASP A 48 13.42 5.12 -3.53
CA ASP A 48 14.59 4.32 -3.23
C ASP A 48 14.13 2.91 -2.82
N LEU A 49 14.29 1.96 -3.74
CA LEU A 49 13.86 0.57 -3.54
C LEU A 49 14.70 -0.16 -2.50
N GLU A 50 15.97 0.21 -2.31
CA GLU A 50 16.82 -0.42 -1.30
C GLU A 50 16.39 0.03 0.09
N GLN A 51 16.15 1.33 0.26
CA GLN A 51 15.60 1.82 1.52
C GLN A 51 14.22 1.21 1.82
N LEU A 52 13.33 1.08 0.82
CA LEU A 52 12.04 0.39 0.99
C LEU A 52 12.24 -1.06 1.48
N ARG A 53 13.20 -1.78 0.89
CA ARG A 53 13.54 -3.16 1.24
C ARG A 53 14.07 -3.27 2.66
N GLU A 54 14.98 -2.39 3.06
CA GLU A 54 15.52 -2.35 4.42
C GLU A 54 14.42 -2.07 5.45
N GLU A 55 13.59 -1.05 5.22
CA GLU A 55 12.50 -0.68 6.12
C GLU A 55 11.45 -1.79 6.25
N LEU A 56 11.07 -2.42 5.12
CA LEU A 56 10.09 -3.52 5.12
C LEU A 56 10.61 -4.73 5.89
N ASN A 57 11.86 -5.13 5.63
CA ASN A 57 12.47 -6.25 6.34
C ASN A 57 12.60 -5.98 7.84
N ALA A 58 13.01 -4.77 8.23
CA ALA A 58 13.15 -4.40 9.63
C ALA A 58 11.80 -4.45 10.35
N LEU A 59 10.74 -3.90 9.75
CA LEU A 59 9.41 -3.93 10.35
C LEU A 59 8.84 -5.35 10.42
N LEU A 60 8.96 -6.15 9.35
CA LEU A 60 8.47 -7.53 9.36
C LEU A 60 9.21 -8.40 10.38
N ALA A 61 10.52 -8.21 10.57
CA ALA A 61 11.26 -8.89 11.64
C ALA A 61 10.69 -8.55 13.03
N ASP A 62 10.44 -7.27 13.33
CA ASP A 62 9.86 -6.86 14.62
C ASP A 62 8.42 -7.40 14.80
N VAL A 63 7.65 -7.47 13.71
CA VAL A 63 6.25 -7.96 13.68
C VAL A 63 6.15 -9.48 13.85
N VAL A 64 7.03 -10.25 13.19
CA VAL A 64 6.96 -11.71 13.10
C VAL A 64 7.79 -12.39 14.18
N GLU A 65 9.00 -11.90 14.42
CA GLU A 65 10.00 -12.54 15.28
C GLU A 65 10.20 -11.76 16.60
N GLY A 66 9.90 -10.46 16.58
CA GLY A 66 10.07 -9.55 17.71
C GLY A 66 8.86 -9.48 18.66
N ASP A 67 8.79 -8.37 19.40
CA ASP A 67 7.76 -8.13 20.41
C ASP A 67 6.70 -7.11 19.96
N PHE A 68 6.71 -6.66 18.71
CA PHE A 68 5.80 -5.64 18.19
C PHE A 68 4.33 -5.95 18.52
N MET A 69 3.91 -7.19 18.32
CA MET A 69 2.52 -7.62 18.57
C MET A 69 2.10 -7.44 20.03
N THR A 70 2.99 -7.68 20.99
CA THR A 70 2.64 -7.51 22.41
C THR A 70 2.80 -6.06 22.85
N ARG A 71 3.81 -5.37 22.34
CA ARG A 71 4.17 -3.99 22.67
C ARG A 71 3.25 -2.93 22.08
N GLN A 72 2.77 -3.11 20.83
CA GLN A 72 2.07 -2.07 20.06
C GLN A 72 0.62 -2.44 19.70
N VAL A 73 0.22 -3.71 19.84
CA VAL A 73 -1.07 -4.20 19.30
C VAL A 73 -1.99 -4.71 20.42
N PRO A 74 -3.23 -4.21 20.52
CA PRO A 74 -4.23 -4.72 21.45
C PRO A 74 -4.47 -6.21 21.26
N GLU A 75 -4.70 -6.94 22.35
CA GLU A 75 -4.77 -8.41 22.38
C GLU A 75 -5.68 -9.01 21.29
N GLY A 76 -6.90 -8.47 21.11
CA GLY A 76 -7.86 -8.94 20.10
C GLY A 76 -7.50 -8.63 18.64
N SER A 77 -6.35 -8.00 18.38
CA SER A 77 -5.91 -7.58 17.03
C SER A 77 -4.49 -8.04 16.68
N ARG A 78 -3.87 -8.90 17.51
CA ARG A 78 -2.50 -9.42 17.34
C ARG A 78 -2.39 -10.46 16.23
N ARG A 79 -2.62 -10.02 15.00
CA ARG A 79 -2.47 -10.84 13.79
C ARG A 79 -2.03 -9.93 12.65
N LEU A 80 -0.94 -10.29 11.97
CA LEU A 80 -0.57 -9.68 10.70
C LEU A 80 -1.51 -10.22 9.63
N ASN A 81 -2.22 -9.35 8.92
CA ASN A 81 -3.21 -9.74 7.91
C ASN A 81 -2.77 -9.44 6.49
N ASP A 82 -2.00 -8.36 6.30
CA ASP A 82 -1.65 -7.90 4.98
C ASP A 82 -0.44 -6.95 4.98
N VAL A 83 0.19 -6.87 3.80
CA VAL A 83 1.02 -5.76 3.38
C VAL A 83 0.23 -4.97 2.35
N ALA A 84 0.05 -3.66 2.56
CA ALA A 84 -0.82 -2.82 1.73
C ALA A 84 -0.06 -1.66 1.09
N PHE A 85 -0.06 -1.60 -0.24
CA PHE A 85 0.22 -0.38 -0.99
C PHE A 85 -0.86 0.65 -0.68
N SER A 86 -0.57 1.50 0.29
CA SER A 86 -1.45 2.49 0.88
C SER A 86 -0.58 3.64 1.36
N GLY A 87 -0.93 4.85 0.97
CA GLY A 87 -0.06 6.01 1.20
C GLY A 87 -0.77 7.31 0.88
N ASN A 88 0.01 8.38 0.79
CA ASN A 88 -0.52 9.75 0.69
C ASN A 88 -0.99 10.12 -0.73
N GLY A 89 -0.96 9.18 -1.66
CA GLY A 89 -1.37 9.38 -3.04
C GLY A 89 -1.82 8.08 -3.70
N GLU A 90 -1.78 8.05 -5.03
CA GLU A 90 -2.14 6.89 -5.82
C GLU A 90 -0.90 6.02 -6.09
N PRO A 91 -0.75 4.83 -5.49
CA PRO A 91 0.47 4.03 -5.58
C PRO A 91 0.86 3.72 -7.03
N THR A 92 -0.13 3.47 -7.90
CA THR A 92 0.11 3.12 -9.30
C THR A 92 0.66 4.28 -10.14
N THR A 93 0.69 5.51 -9.61
CA THR A 93 1.38 6.65 -10.23
C THR A 93 2.90 6.58 -10.10
N SER A 94 3.43 5.83 -9.13
CA SER A 94 4.88 5.58 -9.02
C SER A 94 5.34 4.69 -10.18
N PRO A 95 6.38 5.09 -10.94
CA PRO A 95 6.99 4.22 -11.92
C PRO A 95 7.57 2.95 -11.29
N GLU A 96 8.00 3.02 -10.03
CA GLU A 96 8.58 1.93 -9.26
C GLU A 96 7.56 0.94 -8.69
N PHE A 97 6.24 1.17 -8.82
CA PHE A 97 5.22 0.27 -8.27
C PHE A 97 5.44 -1.23 -8.59
N PRO A 98 5.76 -1.66 -9.83
CA PRO A 98 6.07 -3.06 -10.11
C PRO A 98 7.30 -3.56 -9.36
N ALA A 99 8.37 -2.77 -9.28
CA ALA A 99 9.58 -3.16 -8.58
C ALA A 99 9.37 -3.20 -7.05
N ALA A 100 8.59 -2.26 -6.51
CA ALA A 100 8.18 -2.28 -5.10
C ALA A 100 7.30 -3.50 -4.78
N LEU A 101 6.47 -3.97 -5.71
CA LEU A 101 5.72 -5.22 -5.58
C LEU A 101 6.64 -6.43 -5.45
N GLU A 102 7.74 -6.49 -6.21
CA GLU A 102 8.74 -7.55 -6.04
C GLU A 102 9.48 -7.45 -4.70
N VAL A 103 9.79 -6.24 -4.23
CA VAL A 103 10.35 -6.05 -2.87
C VAL A 103 9.43 -6.65 -1.81
N VAL A 104 8.12 -6.47 -1.95
CA VAL A 104 7.13 -7.10 -1.06
C VAL A 104 7.13 -8.62 -1.21
N ALA A 105 7.11 -9.14 -2.44
CA ALA A 105 7.12 -10.58 -2.67
C ALA A 105 8.34 -11.26 -2.03
N GLU A 106 9.54 -10.72 -2.24
CA GLU A 106 10.79 -11.21 -1.65
C GLU A 106 10.74 -11.20 -0.11
N ALA A 107 10.22 -10.12 0.48
CA ALA A 107 10.10 -10.03 1.94
C ALA A 107 9.09 -11.04 2.49
N LEU A 108 7.94 -11.21 1.83
CA LEU A 108 6.95 -12.21 2.23
C LEU A 108 7.47 -13.64 2.10
N GLU A 109 8.27 -13.93 1.08
CA GLU A 109 8.92 -15.23 0.94
C GLU A 109 9.92 -15.46 2.09
N ARG A 110 10.76 -14.47 2.38
CA ARG A 110 11.76 -14.54 3.46
C ARG A 110 11.16 -14.86 4.83
N PHE A 111 10.04 -14.23 5.18
CA PHE A 111 9.37 -14.45 6.47
C PHE A 111 8.32 -15.57 6.41
N GLU A 112 8.33 -16.38 5.35
CA GLU A 112 7.38 -17.48 5.11
C GLU A 112 5.91 -17.03 5.05
N LEU A 113 5.62 -15.75 4.84
CA LEU A 113 4.28 -15.16 4.81
C LEU A 113 3.60 -15.22 3.43
N LEU A 114 4.34 -15.56 2.38
CA LEU A 114 3.83 -15.59 1.01
C LEU A 114 2.65 -16.57 0.90
N GLY A 115 1.53 -16.08 0.38
CA GLY A 115 0.28 -16.85 0.30
C GLY A 115 -0.47 -17.01 1.63
N GLN A 116 0.16 -16.73 2.78
CA GLN A 116 -0.49 -16.79 4.09
C GLN A 116 -1.27 -15.50 4.42
N ILE A 117 -0.72 -14.35 4.00
CA ILE A 117 -1.34 -13.04 4.17
C ILE A 117 -1.61 -12.38 2.81
N LYS A 118 -2.39 -11.30 2.81
CA LYS A 118 -2.74 -10.59 1.58
C LYS A 118 -1.68 -9.56 1.19
N VAL A 119 -1.51 -9.35 -0.12
CA VAL A 119 -0.89 -8.13 -0.67
C VAL A 119 -2.01 -7.24 -1.19
N VAL A 120 -2.24 -6.09 -0.56
CA VAL A 120 -3.37 -5.22 -0.89
C VAL A 120 -2.90 -4.00 -1.68
N LEU A 121 -3.57 -3.69 -2.79
CA LEU A 121 -3.43 -2.41 -3.48
C LEU A 121 -4.68 -1.55 -3.22
N ILE A 122 -4.52 -0.42 -2.53
CA ILE A 122 -5.60 0.58 -2.39
C ILE A 122 -5.45 1.60 -3.52
N SER A 123 -6.42 1.64 -4.43
CA SER A 123 -6.28 2.38 -5.70
C SER A 123 -7.54 3.16 -6.06
N ASN A 124 -7.38 4.34 -6.68
CA ASN A 124 -8.44 5.11 -7.34
C ASN A 124 -8.70 4.66 -8.79
N GLY A 125 -7.88 3.74 -9.31
CA GLY A 125 -8.04 3.12 -10.63
C GLY A 125 -7.57 3.95 -11.83
N SER A 126 -7.18 5.20 -11.62
CA SER A 126 -6.87 6.14 -12.71
C SER A 126 -5.74 5.69 -13.63
N MET A 127 -4.81 4.84 -13.15
CA MET A 127 -3.68 4.33 -13.93
C MET A 127 -3.87 2.88 -14.39
N HIS A 128 -5.01 2.25 -14.08
CA HIS A 128 -5.22 0.82 -14.37
C HIS A 128 -5.20 0.51 -15.87
N GLY A 129 -5.53 1.46 -16.75
CA GLY A 129 -5.42 1.27 -18.20
C GLY A 129 -3.98 1.16 -18.75
N GLN A 130 -2.95 1.40 -17.94
CA GLN A 130 -1.57 1.35 -18.40
C GLN A 130 -1.01 -0.07 -18.40
N ALA A 131 -0.31 -0.46 -19.46
CA ALA A 131 0.27 -1.81 -19.61
C ALA A 131 1.14 -2.21 -18.40
N ARG A 132 2.06 -1.32 -17.96
CA ARG A 132 2.89 -1.52 -16.76
C ARG A 132 2.07 -1.81 -15.49
N VAL A 133 0.91 -1.16 -15.34
CA VAL A 133 0.05 -1.36 -14.18
C VAL A 133 -0.74 -2.67 -14.33
N GLN A 134 -1.23 -2.99 -15.53
CA GLN A 134 -1.88 -4.27 -15.80
C GLN A 134 -0.96 -5.47 -15.51
N GLU A 135 0.29 -5.41 -15.96
CA GLU A 135 1.31 -6.43 -15.66
C GLU A 135 1.52 -6.59 -14.14
N ALA A 136 1.66 -5.46 -13.42
CA ALA A 136 1.78 -5.49 -11.97
C ALA A 136 0.51 -6.00 -11.27
N LEU A 137 -0.69 -5.79 -11.83
CA LEU A 137 -1.94 -6.35 -11.30
C LEU A 137 -2.03 -7.86 -11.52
N SER A 138 -1.56 -8.37 -12.66
CA SER A 138 -1.43 -9.81 -12.90
C SER A 138 -0.46 -10.43 -11.89
N ARG A 139 0.69 -9.78 -11.68
CA ARG A 139 1.66 -10.19 -10.68
C ARG A 139 1.09 -10.16 -9.26
N LEU A 140 0.34 -9.11 -8.92
CA LEU A 140 -0.33 -9.00 -7.62
C LEU A 140 -1.29 -10.18 -7.38
N ALA A 141 -2.01 -10.63 -8.39
CA ALA A 141 -2.92 -11.77 -8.28
C ALA A 141 -2.19 -13.08 -7.96
N GLU A 142 -0.99 -13.29 -8.53
CA GLU A 142 -0.14 -14.45 -8.22
C GLU A 142 0.32 -14.46 -6.76
N LEU A 143 0.47 -13.28 -6.14
CA LEU A 143 0.91 -13.09 -4.76
C LEU A 143 -0.24 -13.18 -3.73
N ASN A 144 -1.37 -13.82 -4.08
CA ASN A 144 -2.60 -13.82 -3.27
C ASN A 144 -3.11 -12.39 -2.97
N GLY A 145 -2.91 -11.48 -3.92
CA GLY A 145 -3.22 -10.07 -3.72
C GLY A 145 -4.66 -9.68 -3.98
N GLU A 146 -5.03 -8.51 -3.47
CA GLU A 146 -6.35 -7.91 -3.63
C GLU A 146 -6.23 -6.45 -4.06
N VAL A 147 -7.18 -5.99 -4.88
CA VAL A 147 -7.34 -4.58 -5.19
C VAL A 147 -8.55 -4.04 -4.42
N TRP A 148 -8.29 -3.09 -3.53
CA TRP A 148 -9.33 -2.33 -2.85
C TRP A 148 -9.57 -1.04 -3.62
N PHE A 149 -10.56 -1.11 -4.51
CA PHE A 149 -10.88 -0.03 -5.44
C PHE A 149 -11.74 1.04 -4.77
N LYS A 150 -11.32 2.30 -4.84
CA LYS A 150 -12.06 3.47 -4.35
C LYS A 150 -13.04 3.93 -5.43
N LEU A 151 -14.31 3.59 -5.29
CA LEU A 151 -15.39 4.00 -6.20
C LEU A 151 -16.37 4.94 -5.47
N ASP A 152 -16.29 6.23 -5.78
CA ASP A 152 -17.13 7.26 -5.15
C ASP A 152 -18.39 7.60 -5.96
N SER A 153 -18.32 7.53 -7.29
CA SER A 153 -19.47 7.73 -8.18
C SER A 153 -19.28 6.97 -9.50
N ALA A 154 -20.41 6.58 -10.11
CA ALA A 154 -20.48 6.03 -11.46
C ALA A 154 -20.98 7.04 -12.52
N THR A 155 -21.19 8.31 -12.14
CA THR A 155 -21.62 9.39 -13.05
C THR A 155 -20.55 10.47 -13.20
N GLN A 156 -20.60 11.21 -14.31
CA GLN A 156 -19.68 12.32 -14.57
C GLN A 156 -19.90 13.45 -13.56
N GLU A 157 -21.15 13.74 -13.20
CA GLU A 157 -21.49 14.78 -12.23
C GLU A 157 -20.93 14.45 -10.85
N GLY A 158 -21.06 13.19 -10.41
CA GLY A 158 -20.53 12.77 -9.11
C GLY A 158 -19.00 12.69 -9.11
N LEU A 159 -18.37 12.33 -10.24
CA LEU A 159 -16.92 12.40 -10.39
C LEU A 159 -16.40 13.84 -10.24
N ALA A 160 -17.05 14.81 -10.91
CA ALA A 160 -16.70 16.22 -10.82
C ALA A 160 -16.93 16.80 -9.41
N ALA A 161 -17.93 16.28 -8.69
CA ALA A 161 -18.18 16.68 -7.31
C ALA A 161 -17.19 16.08 -6.29
N THR A 162 -16.40 15.07 -6.68
CA THR A 162 -15.54 14.31 -5.75
C THR A 162 -14.03 14.46 -6.01
N ASN A 163 -13.60 15.11 -7.11
CA ASN A 163 -12.19 15.28 -7.52
C ASN A 163 -11.76 16.72 -7.81
#